data_AF-A0A973H3Q8-F1
#
_entry.id   AF-A0A973H3Q8-F1
#
_cell.length_a   1.000
_cell.length_b   1.000
_cell.length_c   1.000
_cell.angle_alpha   90.00
_cell.angle_beta   90.00
_cell.angle_gamma   90.00
#
_symmetry.space_group_name_H-M   'P 1'
#
loop_
_entity.id
_entity.type
_entity.pdbx_description
1 polymer ?
#
loop_
_entity_poly.entity_id
_entity_poly.type
_entity_poly.pdbx_seq_one_letter_code
_entity_poly.pdbx_strand_id
1 'polypeptide(L)' 'ETFKELGATAIIEVSPGGTLVGLAKRALPGVKTLALKTPDDLDAARELIAEQSA' A
#
# COMPACT_ATOMS: atom_id res chain seq x y z
N GLU A 1 -4.90 13.69 -4.99
CA GLU A 1 -6.32 13.63 -5.39
C GLU A 1 -6.61 12.41 -6.26
N THR A 2 -5.84 12.19 -7.32
CA THR A 2 -6.00 11.05 -8.25
C THR A 2 -6.24 9.68 -7.59
N PHE A 3 -5.41 9.22 -6.64
CA PHE A 3 -5.64 7.92 -6.01
C PHE A 3 -6.97 7.82 -5.26
N LYS A 4 -7.41 8.92 -4.64
CA LYS A 4 -8.71 8.99 -3.95
C LYS A 4 -9.85 8.96 -4.96
N GLU A 5 -9.73 9.72 -6.05
CA GLU A 5 -10.74 9.79 -7.12
C GLU A 5 -10.88 8.46 -7.86
N LEU A 6 -9.78 7.74 -8.06
CA LEU A 6 -9.76 6.41 -8.66
C LEU A 6 -10.20 5.31 -7.66
N GLY A 7 -10.54 5.66 -6.42
CA GLY A 7 -11.01 4.70 -5.42
C GLY A 7 -9.95 3.71 -4.98
N ALA A 8 -8.67 4.10 -4.92
CA ALA A 8 -7.60 3.22 -4.45
C ALA A 8 -7.88 2.76 -3.01
N THR A 9 -7.96 1.45 -2.82
CA THR A 9 -8.27 0.80 -1.53
C THR A 9 -7.02 0.32 -0.81
N ALA A 10 -5.92 0.09 -1.55
CA ALA A 10 -4.63 -0.29 -1.01
C ALA A 10 -3.46 0.33 -1.81
N ILE A 11 -2.33 0.56 -1.14
CA ILE A 11 -1.06 1.02 -1.73
C ILE A 11 0.07 0.15 -1.21
N ILE A 12 0.89 -0.38 -2.12
CA ILE A 12 2.17 -1.04 -1.82
C ILE A 12 3.30 -0.16 -2.32
N GLU A 13 4.21 0.22 -1.43
CA GLU A 13 5.45 0.92 -1.78
C GLU A 13 6.58 -0.10 -1.93
N VAL A 14 7.20 -0.12 -3.11
CA VAL A 14 8.33 -1.02 -3.42
C VAL A 14 9.60 -0.65 -2.67
N SER A 15 10.49 -1.62 -2.50
CA SER A 15 11.73 -1.44 -1.74
C SER A 15 12.66 -0.39 -2.38
N PRO A 16 13.31 0.48 -1.57
CA PRO A 16 13.21 0.60 -0.10
C PRO A 16 12.00 1.43 0.35
N GLY A 17 10.95 0.78 0.86
CA GLY A 17 9.70 1.44 1.21
C GLY A 17 9.69 2.09 2.60
N GLY A 18 8.79 3.07 2.78
CA GLY A 18 8.45 3.68 4.06
C GLY A 18 8.01 5.14 3.92
N THR A 19 8.63 5.90 3.02
CA THR A 19 8.37 7.34 2.88
C THR A 19 7.01 7.60 2.25
N LEU A 20 6.72 6.96 1.11
CA LEU A 20 5.45 7.14 0.41
C LEU A 20 4.28 6.54 1.20
N VAL A 21 4.48 5.42 1.89
CA VAL A 21 3.51 4.89 2.86
C VAL A 21 3.23 5.90 3.97
N GLY A 22 4.25 6.56 4.50
CA GLY A 22 4.08 7.63 5.48
C GLY A 22 3.23 8.79 4.96
N LEU A 23 3.46 9.21 3.71
CA LEU A 23 2.66 10.23 3.04
C LEU A 23 1.22 9.76 2.78
N ALA A 24 1.06 8.53 2.28
CA ALA A 24 -0.24 7.93 1.98
C ALA A 24 -1.11 7.81 3.22
N LYS A 25 -0.56 7.37 4.37
CA LYS A 25 -1.31 7.30 5.64
C LYS A 25 -1.86 8.65 6.08
N ARG A 26 -1.17 9.76 5.80
CA ARG A 26 -1.64 11.12 6.13
C ARG A 26 -2.63 11.66 5.11
N ALA A 27 -2.39 11.42 3.82
CA ALA A 27 -3.18 11.99 2.73
C ALA A 27 -4.43 11.17 2.36
N LEU A 28 -4.44 9.88 2.66
CA LEU A 28 -5.44 8.91 2.22
C LEU A 28 -5.93 8.06 3.41
N PRO A 29 -6.66 8.66 4.38
CA PRO A 29 -7.21 7.90 5.50
C PRO A 29 -8.14 6.78 5.01
N GLY A 30 -8.01 5.59 5.60
CA GLY A 30 -8.78 4.41 5.22
C GLY A 30 -8.16 3.54 4.13
N VAL A 31 -7.15 4.03 3.41
CA VAL A 31 -6.42 3.22 2.41
C VAL A 31 -5.40 2.32 3.12
N LYS A 32 -5.44 1.01 2.84
CA LYS A 32 -4.45 0.05 3.37
C LYS A 32 -3.08 0.37 2.78
N THR A 33 -2.03 0.30 3.58
CA THR A 33 -0.67 0.64 3.13
C THR A 33 0.33 -0.41 3.59
N LEU A 34 1.24 -0.80 2.70
CA LEU A 34 2.33 -1.74 2.99
C LEU A 34 3.63 -1.22 2.37
N ALA A 35 4.73 -1.25 3.13
CA ALA A 35 6.06 -0.87 2.66
C ALA A 35 6.93 -2.13 2.56
N LEU A 36 7.41 -2.43 1.36
CA LEU A 36 8.38 -3.50 1.16
C LEU A 36 9.76 -3.01 1.57
N LYS A 37 10.39 -3.67 2.54
CA LYS A 37 11.74 -3.35 3.01
C LYS A 37 12.69 -4.52 2.78
N THR A 38 12.20 -5.73 3.00
CA THR A 38 12.94 -6.98 2.92
C THR A 38 12.12 -8.04 2.19
N PRO A 39 12.75 -9.15 1.74
CA PRO A 39 12.01 -10.27 1.16
C PRO A 39 10.92 -10.84 2.08
N ASP A 40 11.05 -10.73 3.41
CA ASP A 40 10.07 -11.23 4.38
C ASP A 40 8.72 -10.48 4.28
N ASP A 41 8.70 -9.28 3.68
CA ASP A 41 7.47 -8.50 3.48
C ASP A 41 6.63 -8.99 2.28
N LEU A 42 7.16 -9.91 1.46
CA LEU A 42 6.51 -10.34 0.22
C LEU A 42 5.23 -11.13 0.46
N ASP A 43 5.15 -11.92 1.52
CA ASP A 43 3.94 -12.69 1.84
C ASP A 43 2.78 -11.77 2.19
N ALA A 44 3.02 -10.77 3.07
CA ALA A 44 2.03 -9.76 3.40
C ALA A 44 1.60 -8.92 2.18
N ALA A 45 2.51 -8.64 1.24
CA ALA A 45 2.16 -7.98 -0.02
C ALA A 45 1.25 -8.85 -0.89
N ARG A 46 1.50 -10.16 -0.97
CA ARG A 46 0.64 -11.11 -1.73
C ARG A 46 -0.75 -11.22 -1.13
N GLU A 47 -0.85 -11.29 0.19
CA GLU A 47 -2.13 -11.29 0.91
C GLU A 47 -2.93 -10.02 0.60
N LEU A 48 -2.29 -8.85 0.72
CA LEU A 48 -2.95 -7.58 0.42
C LEU A 48 -3.46 -7.51 -1.03
N ILE A 49 -2.68 -8.01 -2.00
CA ILE A 49 -3.08 -8.07 -3.42
C ILE A 49 -4.28 -9.00 -3.61
N ALA A 50 -4.26 -10.17 -2.97
CA ALA A 50 -5.35 -11.15 -3.06
C ALA A 50 -6.67 -10.57 -2.55
N GLU A 51 -6.64 -9.79 -1.45
CA GLU A 51 -7.82 -9.09 -0.92
C GLU A 51 -8.41 -8.03 -1.87
N GLN A 52 -7.62 -7.46 -2.79
CA GLN A 52 -8.09 -6.41 -3.72
C GLN A 52 -8.65 -6.96 -5.03
N SER A 53 -8.46 -8.25 -5.30
CA SER A 53 -8.84 -8.89 -6.57
C SER A 53 -10.14 -9.70 -6.47
N ALA A 54 -10.83 -9.61 -5.32
CA ALA A 54 -12.07 -10.32 -5.01
C ALA A 54 -13.31 -9.44 -5.20
#